data_AF-A0AAU5WH21-F1
#
_entry.id   AF-A0AAU5WH21-F1
#
_cell.length_a   1.000
_cell.length_b   1.000
_cell.length_c   1.000
_cell.angle_alpha   90.00
_cell.angle_beta   90.00
_cell.angle_gamma   90.00
#
_symmetry.space_group_name_H-M   'P 1'
#
loop_
_entity.id
_entity.type
_entity.pdbx_description
1 polymer ?
#
loop_
_entity_poly.entity_id
_entity_poly.type
_entity_poly.pdbx_seq_one_letter_code
_entity_poly.pdbx_strand_id
1 'polypeptide(L)'
;MGSPVILLDIDGVLNPLERPHRGFRRHRCSPRGVSYRLWLNAGHGRMLLDLAESTGAELTWASYWCEEANQWIAPLVGLPELPFVPIPGFPGPAAGGTLGAWKARHVVAWAAGRPFAWFEDEPDAAGSVAAEPDSGEHLLVWVDPATGLDEGHIERAAEWLARLSG
;
A
#
# COMPACT_ATOMS: atom_id res chain seq x y z
N MET A 1 8.15 -21.26 2.77
CA MET A 1 7.57 -20.01 2.22
C MET A 1 7.89 -18.91 3.23
N GLY A 2 8.30 -17.72 2.78
CA GLY A 2 8.56 -16.59 3.70
C GLY A 2 7.30 -16.10 4.39
N SER A 3 7.42 -15.28 5.42
CA SER A 3 6.28 -14.67 6.12
C SER A 3 5.38 -13.92 5.14
N PRO A 4 4.04 -13.88 5.34
CA PRO A 4 3.16 -13.04 4.53
C PRO A 4 3.56 -11.55 4.61
N VAL A 5 3.21 -10.78 3.59
CA VAL A 5 3.48 -9.34 3.53
C VAL A 5 2.18 -8.54 3.44
N ILE A 6 2.13 -7.44 4.17
CA ILE A 6 1.14 -6.39 4.01
C ILE A 6 1.79 -5.25 3.23
N LEU A 7 1.27 -4.99 2.04
CA LEU A 7 1.76 -3.97 1.12
C LEU A 7 0.86 -2.74 1.18
N LEU A 8 1.47 -1.56 1.24
CA LEU A 8 0.78 -0.28 1.45
C LEU A 8 1.06 0.71 0.33
N ASP A 9 0.03 1.12 -0.39
CA ASP A 9 0.11 2.37 -1.13
C ASP A 9 -0.17 3.60 -0.26
N ILE A 10 0.12 4.78 -0.80
CA ILE A 10 -0.01 6.07 -0.14
C ILE A 10 -1.10 6.89 -0.79
N ASP A 11 -0.92 7.33 -2.05
CA ASP A 11 -1.90 8.18 -2.72
C ASP A 11 -3.17 7.35 -3.02
N GLY A 12 -4.35 7.89 -2.70
CA GLY A 12 -5.60 7.14 -2.75
C GLY A 12 -5.85 6.20 -1.56
N VAL A 13 -4.80 5.73 -0.87
CA VAL A 13 -4.93 4.81 0.27
C VAL A 13 -4.76 5.51 1.62
N LEU A 14 -3.52 5.84 2.01
CA LEU A 14 -3.25 6.58 3.25
C LEU A 14 -3.49 8.08 3.11
N ASN A 15 -3.36 8.58 1.88
CA ASN A 15 -3.57 9.96 1.45
C ASN A 15 -4.73 10.02 0.45
N PRO A 16 -5.99 10.17 0.92
CA PRO A 16 -7.13 10.36 0.04
C PRO A 16 -6.91 11.52 -0.93
N LEU A 17 -7.40 11.37 -2.16
CA LEU A 17 -7.26 12.37 -3.22
C LEU A 17 -8.21 13.56 -3.00
N GLU A 18 -9.30 13.34 -2.27
CA GLU A 18 -10.25 14.38 -1.87
C GLU A 18 -10.06 14.81 -0.42
N ARG A 19 -10.70 15.92 -0.03
CA ARG A 19 -10.66 16.37 1.37
C ARG A 19 -11.53 15.43 2.22
N PRO A 20 -10.96 14.67 3.16
CA PRO A 20 -11.73 13.74 3.97
C PRO A 20 -12.49 14.46 5.09
N HIS A 21 -13.49 13.77 5.63
CA HIS A 21 -14.43 14.35 6.60
C HIS A 21 -13.98 14.24 8.07
N ARG A 22 -13.22 13.20 8.47
CA ARG A 22 -12.84 12.93 9.89
C ARG A 22 -11.49 12.25 10.02
N GLY A 23 -10.78 12.50 11.13
CA GLY A 23 -9.53 11.78 11.49
C GLY A 23 -8.26 12.28 10.80
N PHE A 24 -8.36 12.76 9.56
CA PHE A 24 -7.21 13.24 8.80
C PHE A 24 -6.83 14.69 9.15
N ARG A 25 -5.52 14.96 9.09
CA ARG A 25 -4.93 16.30 9.20
C ARG A 25 -4.24 16.65 7.88
N ARG A 26 -4.20 17.95 7.58
CA ARG A 26 -3.54 18.47 6.39
C ARG A 26 -2.05 18.62 6.64
N HIS A 27 -1.23 18.08 5.75
CA HIS A 27 0.22 18.26 5.75
C HIS A 27 0.70 18.80 4.40
N ARG A 28 1.95 19.28 4.38
CA ARG A 28 2.68 19.61 3.17
C ARG A 28 4.09 19.08 3.29
N CYS A 29 4.61 18.56 2.19
CA CYS A 29 5.98 18.10 2.07
C CYS A 29 6.48 18.40 0.67
N SER A 30 7.80 18.35 0.49
CA SER A 30 8.43 18.64 -0.79
C SER A 30 9.56 17.65 -1.13
N PRO A 31 9.28 16.32 -1.24
CA PRO A 31 10.28 15.35 -1.69
C PRO A 31 10.87 15.79 -3.03
N ARG A 32 12.20 15.85 -3.10
CA ARG A 32 12.95 16.25 -4.31
C ARG A 32 12.49 17.57 -4.94
N GLY A 33 11.97 18.49 -4.11
CA GLY A 33 11.49 19.81 -4.55
C GLY A 33 10.08 19.83 -5.15
N VAL A 34 9.40 18.69 -5.28
CA VAL A 34 8.01 18.63 -5.75
C VAL A 34 7.08 18.77 -4.55
N SER A 35 6.20 19.77 -4.55
CA SER A 35 5.33 20.05 -3.41
C SER A 35 4.03 19.25 -3.43
N TYR A 36 3.74 18.57 -2.32
CA TYR A 36 2.53 17.79 -2.12
C TYR A 36 1.65 18.38 -1.03
N ARG A 37 0.34 18.20 -1.17
CA ARG A 37 -0.64 18.43 -0.11
C ARG A 37 -1.18 17.08 0.29
N LEU A 38 -1.04 16.74 1.55
CA LEU A 38 -1.43 15.43 2.06
C LEU A 38 -2.57 15.56 3.06
N TRP A 39 -3.44 14.57 3.09
CA TRP A 39 -4.39 14.31 4.16
C TRP A 39 -4.01 12.99 4.81
N LEU A 40 -3.48 13.03 6.02
CA LEU A 40 -3.00 11.82 6.71
C LEU A 40 -3.69 11.67 8.07
N ASN A 41 -3.98 10.42 8.44
CA ASN A 41 -4.54 10.07 9.73
C ASN A 41 -3.48 9.36 10.58
N ALA A 42 -3.12 9.98 11.70
CA ALA A 42 -2.12 9.42 12.64
C ALA A 42 -2.57 8.10 13.31
N GLY A 43 -3.87 7.77 13.24
CA GLY A 43 -4.39 6.49 13.74
C GLY A 43 -4.08 5.30 12.84
N HIS A 44 -3.82 5.52 11.54
CA HIS A 44 -3.64 4.42 10.59
C HIS A 44 -2.39 3.59 10.88
N GLY A 45 -1.30 4.21 11.33
CA GLY A 45 -0.08 3.47 11.66
C GLY A 45 -0.31 2.46 12.79
N ARG A 46 -1.11 2.81 13.81
CA ARG A 46 -1.46 1.88 14.87
C ARG A 46 -2.26 0.69 14.35
N MET A 47 -3.29 0.94 13.53
CA MET A 47 -4.13 -0.10 12.95
C MET A 47 -3.30 -1.09 12.10
N LEU A 48 -2.37 -0.57 11.31
CA LEU A 48 -1.50 -1.38 10.44
C LEU A 48 -0.45 -2.18 11.22
N LEU A 49 0.11 -1.60 12.28
CA LEU A 49 1.04 -2.31 13.17
C LEU A 49 0.34 -3.42 13.95
N ASP A 50 -0.85 -3.15 14.49
CA ASP A 50 -1.64 -4.14 15.22
C ASP A 50 -2.05 -5.31 14.29
N LEU A 51 -2.39 -5.01 13.02
CA LEU A 51 -2.62 -6.03 11.99
C LEU A 51 -1.36 -6.88 11.76
N ALA A 52 -0.23 -6.25 11.46
CA ALA A 52 1.03 -6.95 11.21
C ALA A 52 1.47 -7.84 12.38
N GLU A 53 1.37 -7.31 13.61
CA GLU A 53 1.68 -8.04 14.84
C GLU A 53 0.76 -9.25 15.03
N SER A 54 -0.56 -9.06 14.89
CA SER A 54 -1.54 -10.14 15.13
C SER A 54 -1.47 -11.26 14.09
N THR A 55 -1.01 -10.99 12.87
CA THR A 55 -0.90 -11.99 11.80
C THR A 55 0.53 -12.49 11.57
N GLY A 56 1.53 -11.94 12.27
CA GLY A 56 2.94 -12.21 12.02
C GLY A 56 3.42 -11.83 10.61
N ALA A 57 2.72 -10.89 9.96
CA ALA A 57 3.04 -10.43 8.61
C ALA A 57 4.04 -9.27 8.66
N GLU A 58 4.86 -9.14 7.62
CA GLU A 58 5.75 -7.99 7.46
C GLU A 58 4.99 -6.82 6.81
N LEU A 59 5.20 -5.59 7.27
CA LEU A 59 4.61 -4.39 6.69
C LEU A 59 5.60 -3.73 5.72
N THR A 60 5.17 -3.34 4.53
CA THR A 60 6.06 -2.82 3.46
C THR A 60 5.35 -1.78 2.59
N TRP A 61 6.08 -0.73 2.19
CA TRP A 61 5.58 0.25 1.22
C TRP A 61 5.52 -0.33 -0.20
N ALA A 62 4.40 -0.15 -0.90
CA ALA A 62 4.19 -0.52 -2.29
C ALA A 62 3.65 0.68 -3.09
N SER A 63 4.42 1.77 -3.07
CA SER A 63 4.02 3.07 -3.57
C SER A 63 5.12 3.71 -4.44
N TYR A 64 4.75 4.63 -5.33
CA TYR A 64 5.72 5.44 -6.09
C TYR A 64 6.59 6.34 -5.21
N TRP A 65 6.22 6.56 -3.95
CA TRP A 65 7.07 7.24 -2.97
C TRP A 65 8.34 6.45 -2.65
N CYS A 66 8.31 5.11 -2.74
CA CYS A 66 9.42 4.22 -2.39
C CYS A 66 10.04 4.61 -1.02
N GLU A 67 11.36 4.74 -0.94
CA GLU A 67 12.12 5.14 0.26
C GLU A 67 11.66 6.48 0.86
N GLU A 68 11.20 7.43 0.04
CA GLU A 68 10.77 8.76 0.50
C GLU A 68 9.56 8.66 1.45
N ALA A 69 8.80 7.56 1.39
CA ALA A 69 7.70 7.29 2.31
C ALA A 69 8.16 7.28 3.77
N ASN A 70 9.34 6.73 4.06
CA ASN A 70 9.89 6.68 5.41
C ASN A 70 10.22 8.08 5.96
N GLN A 71 10.62 9.01 5.09
CA GLN A 71 10.93 10.38 5.49
C GLN A 71 9.66 11.23 5.65
N TRP A 72 8.73 11.12 4.71
CA TRP A 72 7.63 12.09 4.57
C TRP A 72 6.27 11.59 5.04
N ILE A 73 6.04 10.28 5.05
CA ILE A 73 4.73 9.69 5.36
C ILE A 73 4.76 8.99 6.71
N ALA A 74 5.70 8.06 6.92
CA ALA A 74 5.75 7.20 8.09
C ALA A 74 5.62 7.98 9.43
N PRO A 75 6.36 9.08 9.67
CA PRO A 75 6.27 9.82 10.92
C PRO A 75 4.91 10.50 11.14
N LEU A 76 4.18 10.80 10.05
CA LEU A 76 2.89 11.50 10.10
C LEU A 76 1.72 10.54 10.36
N VAL A 77 1.86 9.27 9.95
CA VAL A 77 0.87 8.22 10.22
C VAL A 77 1.22 7.36 11.43
N GLY A 78 2.39 7.56 12.06
CA GLY A 78 2.83 6.82 13.23
C GLY A 78 3.44 5.45 12.92
N LEU A 79 3.99 5.28 11.71
CA LEU A 79 4.71 4.07 11.30
C LEU A 79 6.23 4.23 11.51
N PRO A 80 6.94 3.14 11.84
CA PRO A 80 8.40 3.12 11.83
C PRO A 80 8.93 3.19 10.39
N GLU A 81 10.25 3.17 10.23
CA GLU A 81 10.86 2.90 8.93
C GLU A 81 10.48 1.49 8.47
N LEU A 82 9.98 1.37 7.24
CA LEU A 82 9.56 0.12 6.63
C LEU A 82 10.40 -0.19 5.38
N PRO A 83 10.55 -1.47 5.01
CA PRO A 83 10.97 -1.86 3.67
C PRO A 83 10.04 -1.26 2.60
N PHE A 84 10.52 -1.19 1.36
CA PHE A 84 9.72 -0.74 0.22
C PHE A 84 9.96 -1.62 -1.02
N VAL A 85 8.92 -1.74 -1.84
CA VAL A 85 9.01 -2.29 -3.19
C VAL A 85 9.68 -1.24 -4.09
N PRO A 86 10.78 -1.55 -4.79
CA PRO A 86 11.48 -0.60 -5.66
C PRO A 86 10.73 -0.43 -6.99
N ILE A 87 9.59 0.26 -6.97
CA ILE A 87 8.77 0.52 -8.16
C ILE A 87 9.43 1.64 -8.97
N PRO A 88 9.90 1.38 -10.20
CA PRO A 88 10.46 2.42 -11.05
C PRO A 88 9.38 3.45 -11.43
N GLY A 89 9.81 4.66 -11.77
CA GLY A 89 8.90 5.68 -12.30
C GLY A 89 8.12 5.15 -13.50
N PHE A 90 6.82 5.46 -13.56
CA PHE A 90 5.94 4.97 -14.62
C PHE A 90 6.43 5.45 -15.99
N PRO A 91 6.76 4.55 -16.93
CA PRO A 91 7.35 4.92 -18.22
C PRO A 91 6.31 5.45 -19.22
N GLY A 92 5.06 5.62 -18.79
CA GLY A 92 3.94 5.99 -19.64
C GLY A 92 3.21 4.78 -20.25
N PRO A 93 2.01 4.98 -20.81
CA PRO A 93 1.11 3.87 -21.14
C PRO A 93 1.61 2.92 -22.22
N ALA A 94 2.40 3.43 -23.17
CA ALA A 94 2.91 2.62 -24.27
C ALA A 94 3.86 1.50 -23.82
N ALA A 95 4.62 1.72 -22.76
CA ALA A 95 5.60 0.76 -22.23
C ALA A 95 5.15 0.13 -20.90
N GLY A 96 4.38 0.87 -20.10
CA GLY A 96 3.97 0.46 -18.76
C GLY A 96 2.51 0.01 -18.64
N GLY A 97 1.68 0.17 -19.68
CA GLY A 97 0.25 -0.10 -19.58
C GLY A 97 -0.47 0.95 -18.73
N THR A 98 -0.94 0.55 -17.55
CA THR A 98 -1.59 1.43 -16.57
C THR A 98 -0.69 1.60 -15.34
N LEU A 99 -1.03 2.54 -14.44
CA LEU A 99 -0.30 2.71 -13.19
C LEU A 99 -0.43 1.46 -12.31
N GLY A 100 -1.65 0.93 -12.15
CA GLY A 100 -1.92 -0.32 -11.43
C GLY A 100 -1.15 -1.52 -11.98
N ALA A 101 -1.17 -1.73 -13.31
CA ALA A 101 -0.42 -2.83 -13.94
C ALA A 101 1.09 -2.69 -13.75
N TRP A 102 1.61 -1.47 -13.87
CA TRP A 102 3.03 -1.22 -13.65
C TRP A 102 3.46 -1.52 -12.21
N LYS A 103 2.67 -1.10 -11.21
CA LYS A 103 2.94 -1.43 -9.80
C LYS A 103 2.83 -2.93 -9.56
N ALA A 104 1.76 -3.57 -10.03
CA ALA A 104 1.48 -5.00 -9.85
C ALA A 104 2.66 -5.87 -10.29
N ARG A 105 3.22 -5.62 -11.49
CA ARG A 105 4.40 -6.34 -11.98
C ARG A 105 5.59 -6.29 -11.02
N HIS A 106 5.87 -5.13 -10.45
CA HIS A 106 7.01 -4.93 -9.54
C HIS A 106 6.72 -5.47 -8.14
N VAL A 107 5.48 -5.35 -7.67
CA VAL A 107 4.99 -5.95 -6.42
C VAL A 107 5.15 -7.47 -6.47
N VAL A 108 4.65 -8.11 -7.53
CA VAL A 108 4.73 -9.57 -7.68
C VAL A 108 6.19 -10.04 -7.75
N ALA A 109 7.01 -9.39 -8.58
CA ALA A 109 8.42 -9.72 -8.70
C ALA A 109 9.18 -9.57 -7.36
N TRP A 110 8.88 -8.52 -6.59
CA TRP A 110 9.49 -8.28 -5.29
C TRP A 110 9.00 -9.26 -4.22
N ALA A 111 7.70 -9.59 -4.22
CA ALA A 111 7.11 -10.55 -3.29
C ALA A 111 7.68 -11.95 -3.49
N ALA A 112 8.14 -12.29 -4.70
CA ALA A 112 8.86 -13.51 -5.02
C ALA A 112 8.17 -14.79 -4.49
N GLY A 113 6.85 -14.85 -4.69
CA GLY A 113 5.98 -15.96 -4.27
C GLY A 113 5.60 -15.96 -2.77
N ARG A 114 5.99 -14.95 -1.98
CA ARG A 114 5.44 -14.75 -0.64
C ARG A 114 3.97 -14.35 -0.73
N PRO A 115 3.08 -14.90 0.11
CA PRO A 115 1.70 -14.43 0.14
C PRO A 115 1.62 -12.95 0.55
N PHE A 116 0.72 -12.18 -0.07
CA PHE A 116 0.57 -10.78 0.30
C PHE A 116 -0.87 -10.25 0.28
N ALA A 117 -1.18 -9.36 1.21
CA ALA A 117 -2.35 -8.48 1.17
C ALA A 117 -1.90 -7.07 0.77
N TRP A 118 -2.51 -6.48 -0.25
CA TRP A 118 -2.11 -5.17 -0.79
C TRP A 118 -3.26 -4.18 -0.73
N PHE A 119 -3.09 -3.10 0.03
CA PHE A 119 -3.99 -1.96 0.06
C PHE A 119 -3.65 -1.00 -1.09
N GLU A 120 -4.59 -0.85 -2.02
CA GLU A 120 -4.38 -0.20 -3.32
C GLU A 120 -5.69 0.41 -3.84
N ASP A 121 -5.63 1.58 -4.47
CA ASP A 121 -6.81 2.26 -5.04
C ASP A 121 -6.97 2.04 -6.56
N GLU A 122 -5.88 1.72 -7.27
CA GLU A 122 -5.90 1.47 -8.71
C GLU A 122 -6.87 0.32 -9.09
N PRO A 123 -7.88 0.58 -9.92
CA PRO A 123 -9.01 -0.33 -10.13
C PRO A 123 -8.64 -1.62 -10.87
N ASP A 124 -7.54 -1.61 -11.62
CA ASP A 124 -7.05 -2.74 -12.40
C ASP A 124 -5.92 -3.50 -11.69
N ALA A 125 -5.50 -3.08 -10.50
CA ALA A 125 -4.40 -3.71 -9.77
C ALA A 125 -4.67 -5.18 -9.45
N ALA A 126 -5.90 -5.54 -9.04
CA ALA A 126 -6.28 -6.92 -8.73
C ALA A 126 -6.14 -7.82 -9.96
N GLY A 127 -6.68 -7.38 -11.10
CA GLY A 127 -6.59 -8.13 -12.36
C GLY A 127 -5.15 -8.23 -12.86
N SER A 128 -4.38 -7.17 -12.67
CA SER A 128 -2.97 -7.11 -13.08
C SER A 128 -2.09 -8.03 -12.26
N VAL A 129 -2.25 -8.06 -10.92
CA VAL A 129 -1.56 -9.04 -10.06
C VAL A 129 -1.92 -10.45 -10.47
N ALA A 130 -3.21 -10.78 -10.64
CA ALA A 130 -3.63 -12.12 -11.01
C ALA A 130 -3.11 -12.57 -12.40
N ALA A 131 -2.80 -11.63 -13.29
CA ALA A 131 -2.22 -11.90 -14.60
C ALA A 131 -0.70 -12.12 -14.57
N GLU A 132 -0.01 -11.78 -13.47
CA GLU A 132 1.42 -12.02 -13.33
C GLU A 132 1.71 -13.51 -13.04
N PRO A 133 2.66 -14.15 -13.76
CA PRO A 133 2.92 -15.59 -13.66
C PRO A 133 3.23 -16.12 -12.26
N ASP A 134 3.84 -15.30 -11.41
CA ASP A 134 4.35 -15.69 -10.08
C ASP A 134 3.63 -14.97 -8.92
N SER A 135 2.40 -14.53 -9.14
CA SER A 135 1.62 -13.72 -8.18
C SER A 135 1.32 -14.40 -6.84
N GLY A 136 1.40 -15.74 -6.77
CA GLY A 136 1.21 -16.50 -5.54
C GLY A 136 -0.17 -16.27 -4.90
N GLU A 137 -0.32 -16.65 -3.63
CA GLU A 137 -1.51 -16.34 -2.85
C GLU A 137 -1.56 -14.85 -2.53
N HIS A 138 -2.59 -14.15 -3.01
CA HIS A 138 -2.69 -12.71 -2.81
C HIS A 138 -4.12 -12.24 -2.57
N LEU A 139 -4.24 -11.09 -1.90
CA LEU A 139 -5.47 -10.34 -1.75
C LEU A 139 -5.21 -8.87 -2.11
N LEU A 140 -5.96 -8.34 -3.08
CA LEU A 140 -6.10 -6.90 -3.20
C LEU A 140 -7.22 -6.42 -2.26
N VAL A 141 -6.88 -5.50 -1.37
CA VAL A 141 -7.83 -4.74 -0.57
C VAL A 141 -8.03 -3.41 -1.26
N TRP A 142 -9.05 -3.33 -2.13
CA TRP A 142 -9.37 -2.11 -2.86
C TRP A 142 -9.82 -1.02 -1.88
N VAL A 143 -9.22 0.17 -1.99
CA VAL A 143 -9.53 1.34 -1.18
C VAL A 143 -10.09 2.43 -2.08
N ASP A 144 -11.23 3.01 -1.70
CA ASP A 144 -11.78 4.15 -2.44
C ASP A 144 -10.88 5.39 -2.24
N PRO A 145 -10.31 5.96 -3.32
CA PRO A 145 -9.40 7.10 -3.22
C PRO A 145 -10.04 8.38 -2.68
N ALA A 146 -11.37 8.48 -2.68
CA ALA A 146 -12.08 9.61 -2.09
C ALA A 146 -12.09 9.55 -0.55
N THR A 147 -12.09 8.35 0.04
CA THR A 147 -12.21 8.15 1.49
C THR A 147 -10.92 7.71 2.15
N GLY A 148 -10.10 6.95 1.43
CA GLY A 148 -8.90 6.29 1.93
C GLY A 148 -9.17 5.13 2.87
N LEU A 149 -8.10 4.65 3.48
CA LEU A 149 -8.07 3.49 4.37
C LEU A 149 -8.99 3.68 5.59
N ASP A 150 -9.67 2.61 5.98
CA ASP A 150 -10.52 2.53 7.17
C ASP A 150 -10.41 1.16 7.87
N GLU A 151 -11.17 0.99 8.95
CA GLU A 151 -11.19 -0.23 9.76
C GLU A 151 -11.69 -1.46 8.98
N GLY A 152 -12.66 -1.30 8.07
CA GLY A 152 -13.19 -2.41 7.28
C GLY A 152 -12.16 -3.01 6.32
N HIS A 153 -11.27 -2.17 5.77
CA HIS A 153 -10.13 -2.64 4.98
C HIS A 153 -9.16 -3.48 5.84
N ILE A 154 -8.88 -3.06 7.07
CA ILE A 154 -8.00 -3.79 8.00
C ILE A 154 -8.61 -5.15 8.36
N GLU A 155 -9.90 -5.19 8.71
CA GLU A 155 -10.63 -6.41 9.02
C GLU A 155 -10.57 -7.40 7.85
N ARG A 156 -10.79 -6.90 6.62
CA ARG A 156 -10.71 -7.73 5.42
C ARG A 156 -9.34 -8.38 5.21
N ALA A 157 -8.26 -7.62 5.44
CA ALA A 157 -6.90 -8.15 5.37
C ALA A 157 -6.64 -9.18 6.49
N ALA A 158 -7.06 -8.88 7.72
CA ALA A 158 -6.90 -9.76 8.87
C ALA A 158 -7.57 -11.13 8.64
N GLU A 159 -8.82 -11.13 8.18
CA GLU A 159 -9.56 -12.36 7.88
C GLU A 159 -8.85 -13.23 6.84
N TRP A 160 -8.24 -12.62 5.83
CA TRP A 160 -7.55 -13.36 4.79
C TRP A 160 -6.20 -13.89 5.27
N LEU A 161 -5.41 -13.08 5.98
CA LEU A 161 -4.14 -13.50 6.55
C LEU A 161 -4.30 -14.63 7.58
N ALA A 162 -5.36 -14.59 8.39
CA ALA A 162 -5.68 -15.65 9.33
C ALA A 162 -5.97 -17.00 8.63
N ARG A 163 -6.55 -16.97 7.43
CA ARG A 163 -6.79 -18.19 6.63
C ARG A 163 -5.53 -18.81 6.04
N LEU A 164 -4.45 -18.04 5.87
CA LEU A 164 -3.16 -18.57 5.39
C LEU A 164 -2.38 -19.33 6.46
N SER A 165 -2.70 -19.10 7.74
CA SER A 165 -2.00 -19.70 8.88
C SER A 165 -2.65 -21.00 9.37
N GLY A 166 -3.80 -21.39 8.80
CA GLY A 166 -4.53 -22.62 9.11
C GLY A 166 -4.26 -23.72 8.09
#